data_AF-A0A1B0AGG6-F1
#
_entry.id   AF-A0A1B0AGG6-F1
#
_cell.length_a   1.000
_cell.length_b   1.000
_cell.length_c   1.000
_cell.angle_alpha   90.00
_cell.angle_beta   90.00
_cell.angle_gamma   90.00
#
_symmetry.space_group_name_H-M   'P 1'
#
loop_
_entity.id
_entity.type
_entity.pdbx_description
1 polymer ?
#
loop_
_entity_poly.entity_id
_entity_poly.type
_entity_poly.pdbx_seq_one_letter_code
_entity_poly.pdbx_strand_id
1 'polypeptide(L)'
;MPAFDQEFHDVLSRLLRDYPKLWRPRGGPQCGLYQELAEKVSQEMQRQVSAKKVKNNLKEIRRRLERLDQGSSTQMKTCAYLWYAQELGYVQAAEVMSTLCEKQKSLGLEKEDTFRMPEDNDGLSTSAGAAPAQIKRRRAASPEAVSIKQEADDDPLTTAEGMNAYITSLTNSEAEELCEKSPDPPEAVYSKQDANVGPFTTAEGMDACTTGWTNSEAEELCEKSPDPPEDEYIKQEADAGSLTTAEGMNAYTTGWTNSEAGELCEKYPDPSTKDFIFQHTMYRIKDPRKSLPFYTGVLGMTLLQKLDFPEAKFSLYFMGYENSSDVPNDSSERTKWAMSRKATIELTHNWGTESDPDQKYHTGNADPWGFGHIGIMVPDVYAACKRFENLGVDFIKKPDEGRIKGLAFIKDPDGYWIEVFNANTSCN
;
A
#
# COMPACT_ATOMS: atom_id res chain seq x y z
N MET A 1 -38.17 -15.45 -21.66
CA MET A 1 -37.03 -14.64 -21.19
C MET A 1 -35.89 -14.80 -22.19
N PRO A 2 -35.14 -13.74 -22.57
CA PRO A 2 -33.98 -13.91 -23.43
C PRO A 2 -32.98 -14.86 -22.77
N ALA A 3 -32.35 -15.72 -23.58
CA ALA A 3 -31.33 -16.64 -23.12
C ALA A 3 -30.16 -15.88 -22.49
N PHE A 4 -29.50 -16.50 -21.51
CA PHE A 4 -28.30 -15.92 -20.90
C PHE A 4 -27.17 -15.89 -21.94
N ASP A 5 -26.70 -14.69 -22.26
CA ASP A 5 -25.69 -14.43 -23.30
C ASP A 5 -24.30 -14.56 -22.67
N GLN A 6 -23.80 -15.81 -22.54
CA GLN A 6 -22.51 -16.12 -21.91
C GLN A 6 -21.36 -15.42 -22.63
N GLU A 7 -21.32 -15.49 -23.96
CA GLU A 7 -20.29 -14.88 -24.81
C GLU A 7 -20.20 -13.36 -24.59
N PHE A 8 -21.34 -12.67 -24.46
CA PHE A 8 -21.35 -11.25 -24.10
C PHE A 8 -20.69 -10.98 -22.76
N HIS A 9 -20.97 -11.80 -21.75
CA HIS A 9 -20.42 -11.61 -20.42
C HIS A 9 -18.92 -11.91 -20.37
N ASP A 10 -18.45 -12.89 -21.14
CA ASP A 10 -17.03 -13.22 -21.24
C ASP A 10 -16.25 -12.07 -21.91
N VAL A 11 -16.72 -11.59 -23.07
CA VAL A 11 -16.12 -10.46 -23.80
C VAL A 11 -16.18 -9.18 -22.97
N LEU A 12 -17.35 -8.85 -22.40
CA LEU A 12 -17.51 -7.66 -21.57
C LEU A 12 -16.61 -7.73 -20.33
N SER A 13 -16.49 -8.89 -19.69
CA SER A 13 -15.65 -9.06 -18.51
C SER A 13 -14.17 -8.89 -18.82
N ARG A 14 -13.68 -9.49 -19.90
CA ARG A 14 -12.28 -9.35 -20.31
C ARG A 14 -11.94 -7.90 -20.67
N LEU A 15 -12.76 -7.25 -21.50
CA LEU A 15 -12.53 -5.85 -21.91
C LEU A 15 -12.69 -4.85 -20.75
N LEU A 16 -13.55 -5.12 -19.77
CA LEU A 16 -13.75 -4.24 -18.61
C LEU A 16 -12.46 -4.04 -17.77
N ARG A 17 -11.50 -4.96 -17.83
CA ARG A 17 -10.21 -4.85 -17.13
C ARG A 17 -9.43 -3.60 -17.54
N ASP A 18 -9.57 -3.17 -18.80
CA ASP A 18 -8.89 -1.98 -19.33
C ASP A 18 -9.60 -0.66 -18.96
N TYR A 19 -10.73 -0.72 -18.26
CA TYR A 19 -11.57 0.44 -17.92
C TYR A 19 -11.78 0.60 -16.40
N PRO A 20 -10.73 0.85 -15.60
CA PRO A 20 -10.84 0.95 -14.14
C PRO A 20 -11.77 2.08 -13.67
N LYS A 21 -11.86 3.18 -14.42
CA LYS A 21 -12.81 4.28 -14.17
C LYS A 21 -14.28 3.83 -14.25
N LEU A 22 -14.57 2.75 -14.96
CA LEU A 22 -15.90 2.17 -15.03
C LEU A 22 -16.19 1.21 -13.89
N TRP A 23 -15.21 0.76 -13.09
CA TRP A 23 -15.40 -0.27 -12.08
C TRP A 23 -16.32 0.16 -10.94
N ARG A 24 -16.30 1.43 -10.53
CA ARG A 24 -17.12 1.95 -9.43
C ARG A 24 -18.03 3.09 -9.89
N PRO A 25 -19.30 3.16 -9.44
CA PRO A 25 -20.25 4.19 -9.88
C PRO A 25 -19.81 5.64 -9.58
N ARG A 26 -18.98 5.84 -8.55
CA ARG A 26 -18.62 7.17 -8.01
C ARG A 26 -17.24 7.70 -8.47
N GLY A 27 -16.60 7.07 -9.46
CA GLY A 27 -15.23 7.38 -9.89
C GLY A 27 -15.04 8.59 -10.82
N GLY A 28 -15.80 9.68 -10.66
CA GLY A 28 -15.68 10.89 -11.48
C GLY A 28 -16.41 10.85 -12.83
N PRO A 29 -16.17 11.82 -13.75
CA PRO A 29 -16.91 11.94 -15.00
C PRO A 29 -16.69 10.73 -15.92
N GLN A 30 -17.76 9.97 -16.18
CA GLN A 30 -17.75 8.77 -17.04
C GLN A 30 -18.06 9.08 -18.52
N CYS A 31 -17.84 10.33 -18.95
CA CYS A 31 -18.20 10.81 -20.27
C CYS A 31 -17.48 9.99 -21.36
N GLY A 32 -18.24 9.35 -22.25
CA GLY A 32 -17.72 8.59 -23.39
C GLY A 32 -17.22 7.17 -23.08
N LEU A 33 -16.83 6.83 -21.85
CA LEU A 33 -16.21 5.52 -21.55
C LEU A 33 -17.14 4.32 -21.78
N TYR A 34 -18.43 4.43 -21.46
CA TYR A 34 -19.40 3.37 -21.80
C TYR A 34 -19.64 3.25 -23.30
N GLN A 35 -19.46 4.34 -24.06
CA GLN A 35 -19.56 4.34 -25.52
C GLN A 35 -18.38 3.57 -26.11
N GLU A 36 -17.17 3.91 -25.69
CA GLU A 36 -15.94 3.27 -26.14
C GLU A 36 -15.91 1.78 -25.80
N LEU A 37 -16.26 1.39 -24.56
CA LEU A 37 -16.35 -0.01 -24.18
C LEU A 37 -17.42 -0.75 -25.00
N ALA A 38 -18.55 -0.11 -25.28
CA ALA A 38 -19.60 -0.73 -26.10
C ALA A 38 -19.17 -0.90 -27.57
N GLU A 39 -18.37 0.02 -28.11
CA GLU A 39 -17.78 -0.10 -29.45
C GLU A 39 -16.80 -1.27 -29.51
N LYS A 40 -15.89 -1.41 -28.53
CA LYS A 40 -14.97 -2.56 -28.48
C LYS A 40 -15.70 -3.90 -28.34
N VAL A 41 -16.70 -3.97 -27.45
CA VAL A 41 -17.54 -5.17 -27.32
C VAL A 41 -18.28 -5.46 -28.63
N SER A 42 -18.75 -4.43 -29.34
CA SER A 42 -19.44 -4.61 -30.63
C SER A 42 -18.51 -5.14 -31.72
N GLN A 43 -17.27 -4.64 -31.77
CA GLN A 43 -16.25 -5.08 -32.73
C GLN A 43 -15.91 -6.55 -32.52
N GLU A 44 -15.66 -6.95 -31.26
CA GLU A 44 -15.24 -8.31 -30.97
C GLU A 44 -16.36 -9.33 -31.15
N MET A 45 -17.58 -8.99 -30.73
CA MET A 45 -18.74 -9.87 -30.92
C MET A 45 -19.32 -9.85 -32.34
N GLN A 46 -18.78 -9.00 -33.23
CA GLN A 46 -19.30 -8.76 -34.58
C GLN A 46 -20.82 -8.46 -34.61
N ARG A 47 -21.33 -7.83 -33.54
CA ARG A 47 -22.75 -7.45 -33.41
C ARG A 47 -22.88 -6.15 -32.65
N GLN A 48 -23.88 -5.35 -33.00
CA GLN A 48 -24.11 -4.06 -32.34
C GLN A 48 -24.49 -4.23 -30.85
N VAL A 49 -23.73 -3.56 -29.98
CA VAL A 49 -23.94 -3.45 -28.53
C VAL A 49 -23.99 -1.96 -28.18
N SER A 50 -25.09 -1.53 -27.57
CA SER A 50 -25.24 -0.13 -27.15
C SER A 50 -24.55 0.15 -25.80
N ALA A 51 -24.06 1.38 -25.62
CA ALA A 51 -23.56 1.89 -24.34
C ALA A 51 -24.56 1.68 -23.19
N LYS A 52 -25.87 1.84 -23.49
CA LYS A 52 -26.96 1.57 -22.54
C LYS A 52 -27.01 0.10 -22.11
N LYS A 53 -26.79 -0.85 -23.04
CA LYS A 53 -26.73 -2.29 -22.73
C LYS A 53 -25.55 -2.59 -21.81
N VAL A 54 -24.36 -2.07 -22.10
CA VAL A 54 -23.16 -2.24 -21.25
C VAL A 54 -23.39 -1.67 -19.85
N LYS A 55 -23.84 -0.41 -19.76
CA LYS A 55 -24.10 0.27 -18.48
C LYS A 55 -25.11 -0.49 -17.60
N ASN A 56 -26.22 -0.94 -18.19
CA ASN A 56 -27.25 -1.69 -17.46
C ASN A 56 -26.74 -3.04 -16.97
N ASN A 57 -25.94 -3.75 -17.78
CA ASN A 57 -25.37 -5.03 -17.36
C ASN A 57 -24.35 -4.84 -16.24
N LEU A 58 -23.45 -3.87 -16.33
CA LEU A 58 -22.49 -3.58 -15.26
C LEU A 58 -23.20 -3.19 -13.94
N LYS A 59 -24.28 -2.42 -14.02
CA LYS A 59 -25.13 -2.11 -12.85
C LYS A 59 -25.72 -3.38 -12.24
N GLU A 60 -26.24 -4.28 -13.07
CA GLU A 60 -26.85 -5.54 -12.61
C GLU A 60 -25.81 -6.50 -12.03
N ILE A 61 -24.62 -6.59 -12.62
CA ILE A 61 -23.51 -7.41 -12.11
C ILE A 61 -23.09 -6.92 -10.73
N ARG A 62 -22.88 -5.61 -10.54
CA ARG A 62 -22.55 -5.05 -9.20
C ARG A 62 -23.60 -5.38 -8.16
N ARG A 63 -24.87 -5.15 -8.50
CA ARG A 63 -26.00 -5.47 -7.61
C ARG A 63 -26.01 -6.95 -7.22
N ARG A 64 -25.65 -7.84 -8.14
CA ARG A 64 -25.57 -9.28 -7.87
C ARG A 64 -24.38 -9.64 -6.99
N LEU A 65 -23.20 -9.09 -7.28
CA LEU A 65 -22.01 -9.28 -6.46
C LEU A 65 -22.26 -8.82 -5.02
N GLU A 66 -22.82 -7.63 -4.84
CA GLU A 66 -23.19 -7.09 -3.53
C GLU A 66 -24.18 -8.00 -2.77
N ARG A 67 -25.18 -8.55 -3.47
CA ARG A 67 -26.13 -9.49 -2.86
C ARG A 67 -25.53 -10.85 -2.51
N LEU A 68 -24.60 -11.34 -3.33
CA LEU A 68 -23.85 -12.57 -3.04
C LEU A 68 -22.97 -12.35 -1.80
N ASP A 69 -22.33 -11.18 -1.72
CA ASP A 69 -21.45 -10.82 -0.62
C ASP A 69 -22.19 -10.65 0.71
N GLN A 70 -23.43 -10.14 0.65
CA GLN A 70 -24.34 -10.05 1.79
C GLN A 70 -25.04 -11.37 2.16
N GLY A 71 -24.69 -12.50 1.52
CA GLY A 71 -25.35 -13.80 1.75
C GLY A 71 -26.84 -13.84 1.35
N SER A 72 -27.34 -12.80 0.68
CA SER A 72 -28.75 -12.62 0.28
C SER A 72 -29.08 -13.23 -1.08
N SER A 73 -28.11 -13.95 -1.68
CA SER A 73 -28.25 -14.74 -2.89
C SER A 73 -27.15 -15.80 -2.91
N THR A 74 -27.40 -16.93 -3.56
CA THR A 74 -26.43 -18.05 -3.66
C THR A 74 -26.06 -18.40 -5.10
N GLN A 75 -26.56 -17.64 -6.09
CA GLN A 75 -26.46 -18.03 -7.50
C GLN A 75 -26.00 -16.88 -8.40
N MET A 76 -24.83 -17.07 -9.03
CA MET A 76 -24.33 -16.31 -10.17
C MET A 76 -24.43 -17.18 -11.42
N LYS A 77 -24.68 -16.58 -12.59
CA LYS A 77 -24.85 -17.34 -13.85
C LYS A 77 -23.55 -17.51 -14.65
N THR A 78 -22.50 -16.78 -14.30
CA THR A 78 -21.23 -16.78 -15.02
C THR A 78 -20.05 -16.59 -14.06
N CYS A 79 -18.96 -17.27 -14.35
CA CYS A 79 -17.66 -17.14 -13.71
C CYS A 79 -16.87 -15.92 -14.20
N ALA A 80 -17.28 -15.31 -15.32
CA ALA A 80 -16.49 -14.30 -16.03
C ALA A 80 -16.05 -13.14 -15.13
N TYR A 81 -16.85 -12.79 -14.12
CA TYR A 81 -16.62 -11.65 -13.22
C TYR A 81 -15.98 -12.02 -11.88
N LEU A 82 -15.39 -13.23 -11.73
CA LEU A 82 -14.70 -13.60 -10.49
C LEU A 82 -13.59 -12.61 -10.15
N TRP A 83 -12.74 -12.27 -11.14
CA TRP A 83 -11.71 -11.24 -10.97
C TRP A 83 -12.31 -9.91 -10.52
N TYR A 84 -13.48 -9.55 -11.06
CA TYR A 84 -14.13 -8.28 -10.75
C TYR A 84 -14.68 -8.25 -9.32
N ALA A 85 -15.12 -9.40 -8.79
CA ALA A 85 -15.50 -9.54 -7.39
C ALA A 85 -14.27 -9.38 -6.46
N GLN A 86 -13.14 -10.01 -6.82
CA GLN A 86 -11.88 -9.91 -6.09
C GLN A 86 -11.36 -8.46 -6.06
N GLU A 87 -11.31 -7.79 -7.21
CA GLU A 87 -10.88 -6.39 -7.32
C GLU A 87 -11.77 -5.41 -6.55
N LEU A 88 -13.06 -5.71 -6.41
CA LEU A 88 -13.97 -4.86 -5.66
C LEU A 88 -13.96 -5.11 -4.16
N GLY A 89 -13.33 -6.20 -3.70
CA GLY A 89 -13.25 -6.61 -2.29
C GLY A 89 -14.48 -7.38 -1.80
N TYR A 90 -15.27 -7.99 -2.69
CA TYR A 90 -16.43 -8.80 -2.31
C TYR A 90 -15.99 -10.24 -1.98
N VAL A 91 -15.54 -10.46 -0.74
CA VAL A 91 -14.92 -11.70 -0.25
C VAL A 91 -15.87 -12.90 -0.37
N GLN A 92 -17.10 -12.79 0.17
CA GLN A 92 -18.06 -13.90 0.14
C GLN A 92 -18.55 -14.14 -1.29
N ALA A 93 -18.72 -13.09 -2.10
CA ALA A 93 -19.09 -13.25 -3.51
C ALA A 93 -17.98 -13.98 -4.31
N ALA A 94 -16.71 -13.65 -4.06
CA ALA A 94 -15.58 -14.28 -4.73
C ALA A 94 -15.47 -15.77 -4.37
N GLU A 95 -15.73 -16.15 -3.11
CA GLU A 95 -15.74 -17.55 -2.67
C GLU A 95 -16.85 -18.37 -3.36
N VAL A 96 -18.07 -17.83 -3.36
CA VAL A 96 -19.23 -18.47 -4.04
C VAL A 96 -18.97 -18.61 -5.54
N MET A 97 -18.37 -17.59 -6.16
CA MET A 97 -18.03 -17.61 -7.58
C MET A 97 -16.87 -18.56 -7.90
N SER A 98 -15.89 -18.71 -7.01
CA SER A 98 -14.79 -19.67 -7.18
C SER A 98 -15.30 -21.11 -7.21
N THR A 99 -16.23 -21.44 -6.30
CA THR A 99 -16.93 -22.73 -6.28
C THR A 99 -17.71 -22.97 -7.58
N LEU A 100 -18.31 -21.93 -8.16
CA LEU A 100 -18.99 -22.02 -9.45
C LEU A 100 -18.01 -22.28 -10.60
N CYS A 101 -16.85 -21.61 -10.62
CA CYS A 101 -15.79 -21.83 -11.61
C CYS A 101 -15.29 -23.28 -11.57
N GLU A 102 -15.04 -23.82 -10.39
CA GLU A 102 -14.59 -25.21 -10.19
C GLU A 102 -15.64 -26.23 -10.67
N LYS A 103 -16.92 -25.97 -10.39
CA LYS A 103 -18.03 -26.77 -10.93
C LYS A 103 -18.11 -26.71 -12.45
N GLN A 104 -17.85 -25.56 -13.07
CA GLN A 104 -17.81 -25.45 -14.54
C GLN A 104 -16.60 -26.17 -15.15
N LYS A 105 -15.44 -26.12 -14.49
CA LYS A 105 -14.22 -26.85 -14.88
C LYS A 105 -14.42 -28.37 -14.85
N SER A 106 -14.99 -28.88 -13.76
CA SER A 106 -15.30 -30.31 -13.60
C SER A 106 -16.35 -30.84 -14.58
N LEU A 107 -17.19 -29.97 -15.15
CA LEU A 107 -18.18 -30.32 -16.19
C LEU A 107 -17.61 -30.26 -17.62
N GLY A 108 -16.31 -29.97 -17.80
CA GLY A 108 -15.63 -30.04 -19.10
C GLY A 108 -16.06 -28.95 -20.09
N LEU A 109 -16.49 -27.78 -19.61
CA LEU A 109 -16.95 -26.64 -20.42
C LEU A 109 -15.86 -25.58 -20.67
N GLU A 110 -14.59 -25.97 -20.83
CA GLU A 110 -13.54 -25.01 -21.27
C GLU A 110 -13.37 -25.08 -22.79
N LYS A 111 -13.53 -23.94 -23.46
CA LYS A 111 -12.89 -23.70 -24.76
C LYS A 111 -11.46 -23.28 -24.47
N GLU A 112 -10.49 -23.98 -25.05
CA GLU A 112 -9.06 -23.68 -24.95
C GLU A 112 -8.78 -22.23 -25.40
N ASP A 113 -8.35 -21.38 -24.46
CA ASP A 113 -7.66 -20.14 -24.78
C ASP A 113 -6.22 -20.50 -25.19
N THR A 114 -5.96 -20.48 -26.49
CA THR A 114 -4.61 -20.56 -27.04
C THR A 114 -3.88 -19.26 -26.75
N PHE A 115 -3.15 -19.25 -25.63
CA PHE A 115 -2.10 -18.29 -25.35
C PHE A 115 -0.99 -18.46 -26.39
N ARG A 116 -0.93 -17.56 -27.38
CA ARG A 116 0.19 -17.43 -28.31
C ARG A 116 0.75 -16.03 -28.16
N MET A 117 1.90 -15.92 -27.50
CA MET A 117 2.73 -14.71 -27.56
C MET A 117 3.43 -14.64 -28.93
N PRO A 118 3.75 -13.44 -29.45
CA PRO A 118 4.43 -13.28 -30.73
C PRO A 118 5.89 -13.73 -30.56
N GLU A 119 6.38 -14.61 -31.43
CA GLU A 119 7.81 -14.85 -31.58
C GLU A 119 8.42 -13.76 -32.47
N ASP A 120 9.49 -13.14 -31.98
CA ASP A 120 10.34 -12.23 -32.75
C ASP A 120 10.96 -12.97 -33.93
N ASN A 121 10.74 -12.41 -35.12
CA ASN A 121 11.25 -12.90 -36.39
C ASN A 121 12.57 -12.20 -36.69
N ASP A 122 13.69 -12.76 -36.23
CA ASP A 122 15.01 -12.43 -36.76
C ASP A 122 15.42 -13.51 -37.77
N GLY A 123 15.29 -13.15 -39.05
CA GLY A 123 15.76 -13.96 -40.14
C GLY A 123 17.28 -14.01 -40.18
N LEU A 124 17.84 -15.21 -40.36
CA LEU A 124 19.10 -15.36 -41.07
C LEU A 124 19.06 -16.61 -41.95
N SER A 125 19.34 -16.37 -43.24
CA SER A 125 19.49 -17.38 -44.28
C SER A 125 20.55 -18.42 -43.93
N THR A 126 20.36 -19.68 -44.30
CA THR A 126 21.22 -20.37 -45.27
C THR A 126 20.66 -21.75 -45.63
N SER A 127 20.99 -22.14 -46.85
CA SER A 127 20.53 -23.29 -47.61
C SER A 127 21.07 -24.64 -47.17
N ALA A 128 20.31 -25.66 -47.56
CA ALA A 128 20.75 -26.96 -48.08
C ALA A 128 20.79 -28.17 -47.12
N GLY A 129 20.19 -29.26 -47.62
CA GLY A 129 20.88 -30.55 -47.65
C GLY A 129 20.43 -31.56 -46.61
N ALA A 130 19.56 -32.47 -47.04
CA ALA A 130 19.13 -33.64 -46.30
C ALA A 130 20.23 -34.70 -46.09
N ALA A 131 19.99 -35.51 -45.05
CA ALA A 131 20.21 -36.97 -44.99
C ALA A 131 21.57 -37.48 -44.41
N PRO A 132 21.62 -38.76 -43.96
CA PRO A 132 21.88 -39.09 -42.54
C PRO A 132 23.01 -40.12 -42.35
N ALA A 133 23.49 -40.33 -41.12
CA ALA A 133 24.22 -41.56 -40.79
C ALA A 133 24.16 -41.93 -39.31
N GLN A 134 23.64 -43.13 -39.08
CA GLN A 134 23.78 -43.94 -37.87
C GLN A 134 25.26 -44.19 -37.54
N ILE A 135 25.57 -44.53 -36.28
CA ILE A 135 26.19 -45.83 -35.89
C ILE A 135 26.54 -45.90 -34.38
N LYS A 136 25.94 -46.92 -33.76
CA LYS A 136 26.42 -47.87 -32.73
C LYS A 136 26.98 -47.36 -31.38
N ARG A 137 26.15 -47.59 -30.36
CA ARG A 137 26.37 -48.48 -29.20
C ARG A 137 27.82 -48.83 -28.84
N ARG A 138 28.18 -48.60 -27.56
CA ARG A 138 28.76 -49.65 -26.70
C ARG A 138 28.50 -49.40 -25.20
N ARG A 139 28.09 -50.47 -24.54
CA ARG A 139 27.92 -50.66 -23.09
C ARG A 139 29.28 -50.83 -22.39
N ALA A 140 29.29 -50.47 -21.10
CA ALA A 140 30.00 -51.06 -19.94
C ALA A 140 30.52 -49.91 -19.06
N ALA A 141 30.51 -49.91 -17.73
CA ALA A 141 30.01 -50.80 -16.69
C ALA A 141 29.89 -49.93 -15.42
N SER A 142 29.02 -50.31 -14.49
CA SER A 142 29.09 -49.84 -13.09
C SER A 142 30.23 -50.59 -12.39
N PRO A 143 30.86 -50.01 -11.35
CA PRO A 143 30.39 -50.37 -10.01
C PRO A 143 30.43 -49.24 -8.97
N GLU A 144 29.70 -49.52 -7.91
CA GLU A 144 29.89 -49.11 -6.51
C GLU A 144 29.32 -47.78 -6.00
N ALA A 145 28.62 -47.97 -4.89
CA ALA A 145 27.81 -47.04 -4.15
C ALA A 145 28.65 -46.27 -3.14
N VAL A 146 28.33 -44.99 -2.98
CA VAL A 146 28.50 -44.27 -1.70
C VAL A 146 27.21 -43.51 -1.46
N SER A 147 26.50 -43.95 -0.42
CA SER A 147 25.30 -43.33 0.11
C SER A 147 25.65 -42.03 0.81
N ILE A 148 25.10 -40.90 0.35
CA ILE A 148 24.95 -39.69 1.16
C ILE A 148 23.47 -39.33 1.11
N LYS A 149 22.81 -39.48 2.26
CA LYS A 149 21.51 -38.85 2.51
C LYS A 149 21.75 -37.35 2.60
N GLN A 150 21.12 -36.57 1.72
CA GLN A 150 20.73 -35.22 2.05
C GLN A 150 19.24 -35.29 2.37
N GLU A 151 18.93 -35.15 3.66
CA GLU A 151 17.60 -34.76 4.12
C GLU A 151 17.40 -33.32 3.61
N ALA A 152 16.41 -33.14 2.73
CA ALA A 152 15.85 -31.84 2.43
C ALA A 152 14.75 -31.63 3.47
N ASP A 153 15.04 -30.78 4.45
CA ASP A 153 14.01 -30.22 5.33
C ASP A 153 13.21 -29.22 4.51
N ASP A 154 12.12 -29.69 3.89
CA ASP A 154 11.11 -28.83 3.29
C ASP A 154 10.33 -28.14 4.44
N ASP A 155 10.81 -26.97 4.86
CA ASP A 155 10.11 -26.10 5.81
C ASP A 155 8.91 -25.44 5.10
N PRO A 156 7.66 -25.71 5.51
CA PRO A 156 6.46 -25.20 4.85
C PRO A 156 6.35 -23.66 4.88
N LEU A 157 7.20 -22.93 5.60
CA LEU A 157 7.19 -21.46 5.67
C LEU A 157 7.86 -20.75 4.48
N THR A 158 8.47 -21.49 3.55
CA THR A 158 9.23 -20.93 2.41
C THR A 158 8.42 -20.74 1.13
N THR A 159 7.18 -21.23 1.08
CA THR A 159 6.29 -21.07 -0.08
C THR A 159 5.25 -19.96 0.17
N ALA A 160 4.87 -19.24 -0.89
CA ALA A 160 3.79 -18.26 -0.83
C ALA A 160 2.45 -18.87 -0.33
N GLU A 161 2.26 -20.18 -0.54
CA GLU A 161 1.14 -20.96 -0.02
C GLU A 161 1.23 -21.20 1.50
N GLY A 162 2.43 -21.44 2.02
CA GLY A 162 2.67 -21.65 3.45
C GLY A 162 2.44 -20.41 4.32
N MET A 163 2.81 -19.23 3.83
CA MET A 163 2.49 -17.97 4.52
C MET A 163 0.99 -17.68 4.52
N ASN A 164 0.27 -18.00 3.43
CA ASN A 164 -1.17 -17.77 3.34
C ASN A 164 -1.97 -18.72 4.25
N ALA A 165 -1.51 -19.97 4.42
CA ALA A 165 -2.08 -20.94 5.35
C ALA A 165 -1.84 -20.59 6.83
N TYR A 166 -0.67 -20.02 7.18
CA TYR A 166 -0.36 -19.65 8.57
C TYR A 166 -1.09 -18.39 9.06
N ILE A 167 -1.41 -17.45 8.15
CA ILE A 167 -2.20 -16.25 8.46
C ILE A 167 -3.68 -16.61 8.72
N THR A 168 -4.17 -17.75 8.23
CA THR A 168 -5.59 -18.13 8.32
C THR A 168 -5.92 -19.23 9.35
N SER A 169 -4.95 -19.77 10.10
CA SER A 169 -5.20 -20.81 11.11
C SER A 169 -4.84 -20.42 12.54
N LEU A 170 -5.55 -19.43 13.10
CA LEU A 170 -5.79 -19.39 14.54
C LEU A 170 -7.29 -19.62 14.75
N THR A 171 -7.66 -20.85 15.06
CA THR A 171 -9.03 -21.19 15.45
C THR A 171 -9.28 -20.68 16.86
N ASN A 172 -10.42 -20.03 17.08
CA ASN A 172 -10.89 -19.47 18.35
C ASN A 172 -10.98 -20.47 19.54
N SER A 173 -10.60 -21.73 19.39
CA SER A 173 -10.73 -22.76 20.43
C SER A 173 -9.51 -22.93 21.33
N GLU A 174 -8.37 -22.28 21.07
CA GLU A 174 -7.18 -22.35 21.95
C GLU A 174 -6.94 -21.05 22.75
N ALA A 175 -7.60 -19.95 22.37
CA ALA A 175 -7.55 -18.67 23.10
C ALA A 175 -8.41 -18.67 24.37
N GLU A 176 -9.40 -19.55 24.48
CA GLU A 176 -10.28 -19.63 25.66
C GLU A 176 -9.64 -20.40 26.84
N GLU A 177 -8.71 -21.34 26.60
CA GLU A 177 -8.08 -22.13 27.67
C GLU A 177 -6.93 -21.38 28.39
N LEU A 178 -6.41 -20.30 27.79
CA LEU A 178 -5.38 -19.43 28.41
C LEU A 178 -5.95 -18.30 29.27
N CYS A 179 -7.24 -17.97 29.12
CA CYS A 179 -7.92 -16.96 29.93
C CYS A 179 -8.37 -17.48 31.31
N GLU A 180 -8.47 -18.79 31.53
CA GLU A 180 -8.96 -19.37 32.79
C GLU A 180 -7.88 -19.64 33.86
N LYS A 181 -6.60 -19.30 33.62
CA LYS A 181 -5.49 -19.61 34.56
C LYS A 181 -4.58 -18.44 34.95
N SER A 182 -4.99 -17.19 34.73
CA SER A 182 -4.24 -16.04 35.26
C SER A 182 -4.82 -15.59 36.61
N PRO A 183 -4.02 -15.48 37.69
CA PRO A 183 -4.49 -14.94 38.96
C PRO A 183 -4.71 -13.42 38.85
N ASP A 184 -5.80 -12.93 39.43
CA ASP A 184 -6.17 -11.52 39.45
C ASP A 184 -5.03 -10.62 40.00
N PRO A 185 -4.85 -9.41 39.44
CA PRO A 185 -3.90 -8.44 39.99
C PRO A 185 -4.41 -7.89 41.34
N PRO A 186 -3.51 -7.61 42.31
CA PRO A 186 -3.94 -7.15 43.62
C PRO A 186 -4.50 -5.72 43.57
N GLU A 187 -5.62 -5.52 44.28
CA GLU A 187 -6.25 -4.23 44.52
C GLU A 187 -5.27 -3.22 45.13
N ALA A 188 -5.17 -2.03 44.51
CA ALA A 188 -4.42 -0.91 45.05
C ALA A 188 -5.17 -0.30 46.26
N VAL A 189 -4.74 -0.69 47.46
CA VAL A 189 -5.16 -0.07 48.72
C VAL A 189 -4.49 1.31 48.86
N TYR A 190 -5.31 2.37 48.83
CA TYR A 190 -4.90 3.71 49.27
C TYR A 190 -4.88 3.77 50.80
N SER A 191 -3.72 4.07 51.40
CA SER A 191 -3.63 4.49 52.81
C SER A 191 -3.42 6.01 52.91
N LYS A 192 -4.36 6.69 53.57
CA LYS A 192 -4.19 8.04 54.14
C LYS A 192 -3.38 7.98 55.43
N GLN A 193 -2.69 9.09 55.74
CA GLN A 193 -2.16 9.62 57.02
C GLN A 193 -0.71 10.11 56.82
N ASP A 194 -0.23 11.25 57.30
CA ASP A 194 -0.80 12.36 58.08
C ASP A 194 0.11 13.58 57.94
N ALA A 195 -0.44 14.74 58.28
CA ALA A 195 0.13 16.08 58.15
C ALA A 195 1.16 16.47 59.23
N ASN A 196 1.85 17.59 58.94
CA ASN A 196 2.50 18.56 59.84
C ASN A 196 3.84 18.17 60.48
N VAL A 197 4.87 18.99 60.25
CA VAL A 197 5.33 20.10 61.12
C VAL A 197 6.56 20.77 60.46
N GLY A 198 6.48 22.05 60.09
CA GLY A 198 7.65 22.91 59.78
C GLY A 198 8.28 23.48 61.06
N PRO A 199 9.01 24.62 61.07
CA PRO A 199 9.60 25.41 59.97
C PRO A 199 11.09 25.80 60.24
N PHE A 200 11.78 26.41 59.26
CA PHE A 200 12.55 27.69 59.37
C PHE A 200 13.51 27.87 58.15
N THR A 201 13.23 28.92 57.35
CA THR A 201 14.12 29.98 56.80
C THR A 201 15.47 29.60 56.18
N THR A 202 16.00 30.18 55.10
CA THR A 202 15.69 31.33 54.20
C THR A 202 16.79 31.31 53.13
N ALA A 203 16.46 31.68 51.88
CA ALA A 203 17.19 32.66 51.05
C ALA A 203 17.06 32.36 49.53
N GLU A 204 16.26 33.21 48.86
CA GLU A 204 16.54 33.91 47.58
C GLU A 204 16.86 33.07 46.31
N GLY A 205 16.11 33.15 45.20
CA GLY A 205 15.00 34.04 44.87
C GLY A 205 14.37 33.78 43.49
N MET A 206 13.27 34.53 43.26
CA MET A 206 12.52 34.79 42.01
C MET A 206 11.43 33.79 41.58
N ASP A 207 10.25 33.96 42.21
CA ASP A 207 8.89 33.70 41.69
C ASP A 207 8.62 34.52 40.40
N ALA A 208 8.12 33.92 39.32
CA ALA A 208 6.74 33.54 39.04
C ALA A 208 5.78 34.73 38.80
N CYS A 209 5.28 34.84 37.56
CA CYS A 209 3.99 35.45 37.32
C CYS A 209 3.25 34.62 36.26
N THR A 210 2.40 33.73 36.76
CA THR A 210 1.29 33.10 36.04
C THR A 210 0.18 34.11 35.82
N THR A 211 -0.18 34.33 34.56
CA THR A 211 -1.52 34.75 34.09
C THR A 211 -1.70 33.96 32.80
N GLY A 212 -2.56 32.95 32.69
CA GLY A 212 -4.01 33.04 32.90
C GLY A 212 -4.65 33.70 31.69
N TRP A 213 -4.52 33.13 30.50
CA TRP A 213 -5.21 33.62 29.30
C TRP A 213 -6.44 32.76 29.08
N THR A 214 -7.62 33.38 29.04
CA THR A 214 -8.83 32.77 28.52
C THR A 214 -8.85 32.91 27.00
N ASN A 215 -9.45 31.94 26.29
CA ASN A 215 -9.54 31.92 24.81
C ASN A 215 -10.14 33.19 24.18
N SER A 216 -10.74 34.09 24.95
CA SER A 216 -11.29 35.36 24.45
C SER A 216 -10.26 36.48 24.23
N GLU A 217 -9.04 36.37 24.76
CA GLU A 217 -8.03 37.46 24.64
C GLU A 217 -7.01 37.23 23.51
N ALA A 218 -6.92 36.00 22.98
CA ALA A 218 -6.09 35.68 21.81
C ALA A 218 -6.75 36.10 20.48
N GLU A 219 -8.08 36.19 20.43
CA GLU A 219 -8.82 36.55 19.21
C GLU A 219 -8.77 38.07 18.90
N GLU A 220 -8.64 38.94 19.92
CA GLU A 220 -8.63 40.41 19.72
C GLU A 220 -7.27 40.96 19.22
N LEU A 221 -6.19 40.17 19.31
CA LEU A 221 -4.85 40.55 18.82
C LEU A 221 -4.59 40.17 17.36
N CYS A 222 -5.35 39.21 16.80
CA CYS A 222 -5.28 38.87 15.37
C CYS A 222 -5.97 39.92 14.47
N GLU A 223 -6.88 40.74 15.00
CA GLU A 223 -7.67 41.71 14.21
C GLU A 223 -6.96 43.06 13.94
N LYS A 224 -5.72 43.26 14.42
CA LYS A 224 -5.03 44.57 14.35
C LYS A 224 -3.66 44.58 13.68
N SER A 225 -3.30 43.57 12.89
CA SER A 225 -2.09 43.62 12.06
C SER A 225 -2.41 44.03 10.62
N PRO A 226 -1.80 45.08 10.06
CA PRO A 226 -1.99 45.44 8.66
C PRO A 226 -1.29 44.43 7.74
N ASP A 227 -2.00 43.99 6.69
CA ASP A 227 -1.49 43.03 5.72
C ASP A 227 -0.20 43.53 5.03
N PRO A 228 0.85 42.70 4.91
CA PRO A 228 2.03 43.03 4.11
C PRO A 228 1.72 42.93 2.60
N PRO A 229 2.42 43.69 1.75
CA PRO A 229 2.12 43.78 0.33
C PRO A 229 2.35 42.45 -0.40
N GLU A 230 1.46 42.14 -1.35
CA GLU A 230 1.47 40.91 -2.15
C GLU A 230 2.73 40.80 -3.04
N ASP A 231 3.71 39.99 -2.62
CA ASP A 231 4.87 39.63 -3.45
C ASP A 231 4.59 38.37 -4.29
N GLU A 232 4.25 38.62 -5.55
CA GLU A 232 4.59 37.95 -6.83
C GLU A 232 5.06 36.46 -6.90
N TYR A 233 4.54 35.54 -6.08
CA TYR A 233 4.76 34.08 -6.26
C TYR A 233 3.50 33.25 -6.59
N ILE A 234 2.37 33.90 -6.85
CA ILE A 234 1.15 33.25 -7.38
C ILE A 234 1.01 33.58 -8.88
N LYS A 235 1.92 33.08 -9.70
CA LYS A 235 1.74 33.05 -11.16
C LYS A 235 2.34 31.77 -11.74
N GLN A 236 1.69 30.64 -11.47
CA GLN A 236 1.79 29.45 -12.33
C GLN A 236 0.57 28.51 -12.27
N GLU A 237 -0.58 28.95 -11.74
CA GLU A 237 -1.85 28.22 -11.78
C GLU A 237 -3.02 29.03 -12.37
N ALA A 238 -2.74 29.83 -13.40
CA ALA A 238 -3.80 30.57 -14.10
C ALA A 238 -3.58 30.54 -15.61
N ASP A 239 -3.72 29.34 -16.20
CA ASP A 239 -4.01 29.24 -17.63
C ASP A 239 -4.83 27.98 -17.94
N ALA A 240 -6.06 27.98 -17.44
CA ALA A 240 -7.11 27.05 -17.88
C ALA A 240 -8.42 27.85 -18.09
N GLY A 241 -8.56 28.40 -19.29
CA GLY A 241 -9.82 28.60 -20.01
C GLY A 241 -11.02 29.16 -19.23
N SER A 242 -11.18 30.48 -19.28
CA SER A 242 -12.42 31.20 -18.99
C SER A 242 -13.63 30.65 -19.76
N LEU A 243 -14.65 30.16 -19.03
CA LEU A 243 -16.04 30.00 -19.50
C LEU A 243 -17.03 30.22 -18.33
N THR A 244 -17.43 31.49 -18.17
CA THR A 244 -18.76 32.01 -17.76
C THR A 244 -19.73 31.11 -16.95
N THR A 245 -19.98 31.45 -15.68
CA THR A 245 -21.22 32.07 -15.14
C THR A 245 -21.21 32.05 -13.61
N ALA A 246 -21.54 33.19 -13.00
CA ALA A 246 -21.16 33.58 -11.64
C ALA A 246 -22.10 33.11 -10.51
N GLU A 247 -22.63 31.88 -10.53
CA GLU A 247 -23.56 31.40 -9.49
C GLU A 247 -23.21 30.03 -8.88
N GLY A 248 -21.99 29.51 -9.08
CA GLY A 248 -21.62 28.15 -8.62
C GLY A 248 -20.27 28.00 -7.91
N MET A 249 -19.56 29.09 -7.62
CA MET A 249 -18.20 29.04 -7.03
C MET A 249 -18.17 29.74 -5.67
N ASN A 250 -18.60 29.06 -4.59
CA ASN A 250 -18.24 29.47 -3.22
C ASN A 250 -18.51 28.42 -2.13
N ALA A 251 -18.33 27.12 -2.40
CA ALA A 251 -18.60 26.07 -1.39
C ALA A 251 -17.35 25.38 -0.80
N TYR A 252 -16.13 25.69 -1.27
CA TYR A 252 -14.91 24.96 -0.86
C TYR A 252 -13.70 25.86 -0.61
N THR A 253 -13.90 27.09 -0.12
CA THR A 253 -12.80 28.04 0.11
C THR A 253 -12.13 27.90 1.49
N THR A 254 -12.65 27.06 2.38
CA THR A 254 -12.08 26.84 3.71
C THR A 254 -12.02 25.34 4.02
N GLY A 255 -10.90 24.90 4.60
CA GLY A 255 -10.77 23.55 5.15
C GLY A 255 -11.76 23.31 6.30
N TRP A 256 -12.00 22.05 6.62
CA TRP A 256 -12.90 21.68 7.71
C TRP A 256 -12.30 22.09 9.05
N THR A 257 -13.15 22.49 9.99
CA THR A 257 -12.75 22.77 11.36
C THR A 257 -12.40 21.49 12.12
N ASN A 258 -11.64 21.63 13.21
CA ASN A 258 -11.34 20.52 14.10
C ASN A 258 -12.60 19.87 14.72
N SER A 259 -13.66 20.66 14.95
CA SER A 259 -14.94 20.14 15.45
C SER A 259 -15.62 19.27 14.40
N GLU A 260 -15.73 19.75 13.15
CA GLU A 260 -16.34 18.99 12.06
C GLU A 260 -15.59 17.69 11.79
N ALA A 261 -14.25 17.72 11.82
CA ALA A 261 -13.44 16.52 11.72
C ALA A 261 -13.70 15.55 12.88
N GLY A 262 -13.78 16.06 14.12
CA GLY A 262 -14.07 15.26 15.30
C GLY A 262 -15.46 14.63 15.31
N GLU A 263 -16.47 15.35 14.80
CA GLU A 263 -17.86 14.87 14.72
C GLU A 263 -18.06 13.71 13.73
N LEU A 264 -17.17 13.58 12.73
CA LEU A 264 -17.17 12.41 11.84
C LEU A 264 -16.56 11.16 12.47
N CYS A 265 -15.75 11.31 13.50
CA CYS A 265 -15.05 10.20 14.11
C CYS A 265 -16.00 9.42 15.03
N GLU A 266 -15.96 8.09 14.92
CA GLU A 266 -16.56 7.23 15.93
C GLU A 266 -15.93 7.54 17.29
N LYS A 267 -16.76 7.64 18.33
CA LYS A 267 -16.32 8.09 19.66
C LYS A 267 -15.27 7.16 20.27
N TYR A 268 -15.34 5.87 19.94
CA TYR A 268 -14.37 4.86 20.35
C TYR A 268 -14.08 3.94 19.17
N PRO A 269 -12.82 3.51 18.98
CA PRO A 269 -12.51 2.42 18.06
C PRO A 269 -13.30 1.16 18.42
N ASP A 270 -13.68 0.37 17.42
CA ASP A 270 -14.33 -0.91 17.64
C ASP A 270 -13.40 -1.83 18.47
N PRO A 271 -13.87 -2.44 19.59
CA PRO A 271 -13.03 -3.27 20.46
C PRO A 271 -12.32 -4.43 19.73
N SER A 272 -12.88 -4.93 18.63
CA SER A 272 -12.25 -5.99 17.82
C SER A 272 -10.95 -5.56 17.16
N THR A 273 -10.70 -4.26 17.03
CA THR A 273 -9.49 -3.68 16.41
C THR A 273 -8.42 -3.26 17.42
N LYS A 274 -8.64 -3.50 18.72
CA LYS A 274 -7.77 -3.01 19.80
C LYS A 274 -6.30 -3.42 19.68
N ASP A 275 -6.03 -4.55 19.03
CA ASP A 275 -4.68 -5.11 18.86
C ASP A 275 -4.10 -4.87 17.45
N PHE A 276 -4.83 -4.16 16.57
CA PHE A 276 -4.31 -3.81 15.24
C PHE A 276 -3.15 -2.82 15.35
N ILE A 277 -2.16 -2.97 14.47
CA ILE A 277 -1.00 -2.08 14.41
C ILE A 277 -0.79 -1.54 13.00
N PHE A 278 -0.35 -0.29 12.90
CA PHE A 278 0.21 0.23 11.66
C PHE A 278 1.63 -0.32 11.49
N GLN A 279 1.74 -1.42 10.75
CA GLN A 279 2.95 -2.23 10.70
C GLN A 279 3.98 -1.69 9.71
N HIS A 280 3.60 -1.54 8.44
CA HIS A 280 4.52 -1.08 7.40
C HIS A 280 3.90 -0.05 6.46
N THR A 281 4.77 0.75 5.85
CA THR A 281 4.51 1.46 4.59
C THR A 281 5.37 0.83 3.52
N MET A 282 4.75 0.40 2.41
CA MET A 282 5.46 -0.23 1.30
C MET A 282 5.64 0.75 0.14
N TYR A 283 6.84 0.79 -0.43
CA TYR A 283 7.06 1.33 -1.77
C TYR A 283 8.16 0.57 -2.50
N ARG A 284 8.13 0.65 -3.83
CA ARG A 284 9.06 -0.07 -4.69
C ARG A 284 10.35 0.72 -4.86
N ILE A 285 11.47 0.01 -4.89
CA ILE A 285 12.80 0.59 -5.13
C ILE A 285 13.44 -0.03 -6.37
N LYS A 286 14.20 0.77 -7.10
CA LYS A 286 14.87 0.36 -8.33
C LYS A 286 16.12 -0.45 -8.05
N ASP A 287 16.95 0.00 -7.11
CA ASP A 287 18.24 -0.61 -6.84
C ASP A 287 18.52 -0.72 -5.32
N PRO A 288 18.37 -1.92 -4.72
CA PRO A 288 18.63 -2.10 -3.29
C PRO A 288 20.07 -1.77 -2.89
N ARG A 289 21.02 -1.80 -3.82
CA ARG A 289 22.42 -1.42 -3.54
C ARG A 289 22.57 0.08 -3.28
N LYS A 290 21.60 0.91 -3.70
CA LYS A 290 21.54 2.35 -3.41
C LYS A 290 20.60 2.63 -2.25
N SER A 291 19.43 2.01 -2.23
CA SER A 291 18.41 2.25 -1.20
C SER A 291 18.87 1.77 0.17
N LEU A 292 19.42 0.56 0.31
CA LEU A 292 19.81 0.04 1.63
C LEU A 292 20.90 0.89 2.32
N PRO A 293 21.99 1.31 1.66
CA PRO A 293 22.95 2.25 2.27
C PRO A 293 22.34 3.61 2.61
N PHE A 294 21.36 4.10 1.85
CA PHE A 294 20.66 5.33 2.17
C PHE A 294 19.86 5.18 3.48
N TYR A 295 18.95 4.20 3.56
CA TYR A 295 18.11 4.02 4.75
C TYR A 295 18.93 3.65 5.99
N THR A 296 20.01 2.87 5.84
CA THR A 296 20.88 2.50 6.97
C THR A 296 21.90 3.58 7.32
N GLY A 297 22.71 4.03 6.36
CA GLY A 297 23.82 4.95 6.60
C GLY A 297 23.40 6.41 6.67
N VAL A 298 22.46 6.85 5.84
CA VAL A 298 21.97 8.24 5.86
C VAL A 298 20.91 8.40 6.95
N LEU A 299 19.89 7.56 6.98
CA LEU A 299 18.77 7.72 7.92
C LEU A 299 18.96 7.00 9.26
N GLY A 300 19.86 6.02 9.36
CA GLY A 300 20.13 5.33 10.62
C GLY A 300 19.15 4.20 10.94
N MET A 301 18.42 3.69 9.95
CA MET A 301 17.54 2.52 10.12
C MET A 301 18.33 1.20 10.16
N THR A 302 17.71 0.16 10.69
CA THR A 302 18.22 -1.21 10.72
C THR A 302 17.46 -2.06 9.69
N LEU A 303 18.17 -2.95 8.97
CA LEU A 303 17.54 -4.00 8.17
C LEU A 303 17.00 -5.09 9.10
N LEU A 304 15.67 -5.14 9.22
CA LEU A 304 14.96 -6.04 10.12
C LEU A 304 14.79 -7.41 9.50
N GLN A 305 14.39 -7.49 8.23
CA GLN A 305 14.22 -8.76 7.52
C GLN A 305 14.42 -8.60 6.01
N LYS A 306 14.98 -9.63 5.38
CA LYS A 306 15.01 -9.77 3.92
C LYS A 306 14.29 -11.06 3.53
N LEU A 307 13.38 -10.96 2.58
CA LEU A 307 12.66 -12.09 2.01
C LEU A 307 12.86 -12.12 0.49
N ASP A 308 13.04 -13.30 -0.08
CA ASP A 308 13.16 -13.50 -1.52
C ASP A 308 12.02 -14.39 -2.02
N PHE A 309 11.47 -14.03 -3.17
CA PHE A 309 10.40 -14.79 -3.83
C PHE A 309 10.84 -15.12 -5.26
N PRO A 310 11.64 -16.19 -5.47
CA PRO A 310 12.26 -16.48 -6.76
C PRO A 310 11.28 -16.76 -7.88
N GLU A 311 10.15 -17.43 -7.61
CA GLU A 311 9.15 -17.71 -8.64
C GLU A 311 8.50 -16.42 -9.17
N ALA A 312 8.32 -15.43 -8.28
CA ALA A 312 7.73 -14.14 -8.59
C ALA A 312 8.76 -13.05 -8.92
N LYS A 313 10.06 -13.35 -8.79
CA LYS A 313 11.20 -12.47 -9.10
C LYS A 313 11.18 -11.12 -8.38
N PHE A 314 10.96 -11.15 -7.07
CA PHE A 314 11.13 -9.96 -6.23
C PHE A 314 11.72 -10.28 -4.86
N SER A 315 12.28 -9.26 -4.22
CA SER A 315 12.74 -9.29 -2.83
C SER A 315 12.06 -8.19 -2.01
N LEU A 316 11.85 -8.45 -0.72
CA LEU A 316 11.36 -7.49 0.25
C LEU A 316 12.46 -7.18 1.27
N TYR A 317 12.62 -5.92 1.62
CA TYR A 317 13.53 -5.45 2.65
C TYR A 317 12.76 -4.62 3.68
N PHE A 318 12.60 -5.17 4.88
CA PHE A 318 11.93 -4.48 5.99
C PHE A 318 12.95 -3.68 6.77
N MET A 319 12.73 -2.36 6.84
CA MET A 319 13.59 -1.39 7.51
C MET A 319 12.85 -0.73 8.68
N GLY A 320 13.55 -0.39 9.75
CA GLY A 320 12.95 0.36 10.86
C GLY A 320 13.97 0.86 11.88
N TYR A 321 13.53 1.72 12.80
CA TYR A 321 14.35 2.22 13.91
C TYR A 321 14.30 1.26 15.11
N GLU A 322 14.97 0.13 14.97
CA GLU A 322 15.13 -0.89 16.02
C GLU A 322 16.61 -1.12 16.32
N ASN A 323 16.92 -1.59 17.53
CA ASN A 323 18.30 -1.97 17.85
C ASN A 323 18.68 -3.23 17.07
N SER A 324 19.83 -3.18 16.40
CA SER A 324 20.36 -4.34 15.66
C SER A 324 20.59 -5.58 16.54
N SER A 325 20.83 -5.41 17.85
CA SER A 325 20.96 -6.50 18.82
C SER A 325 19.67 -7.26 19.09
N ASP A 326 18.52 -6.64 18.83
CA ASP A 326 17.21 -7.20 19.15
C ASP A 326 16.65 -8.02 17.98
N VAL A 327 17.31 -7.96 16.82
CA VAL A 327 16.96 -8.72 15.61
C VAL A 327 17.33 -10.19 15.83
N PRO A 328 16.35 -11.12 15.84
CA PRO A 328 16.65 -12.54 16.03
C PRO A 328 17.53 -13.10 14.90
N ASN A 329 18.36 -14.10 15.24
CA ASN A 329 19.20 -14.79 14.25
C ASN A 329 18.46 -15.92 13.54
N ASP A 330 17.50 -16.58 14.22
CA ASP A 330 16.66 -17.59 13.61
C ASP A 330 15.71 -16.97 12.59
N SER A 331 15.59 -17.57 11.41
CA SER A 331 14.84 -17.00 10.29
C SER A 331 13.33 -16.89 10.57
N SER A 332 12.76 -17.90 11.23
CA SER A 332 11.32 -17.95 11.53
C SER A 332 10.98 -16.94 12.63
N GLU A 333 11.77 -16.91 13.70
CA GLU A 333 11.64 -15.92 14.77
C GLU A 333 11.84 -14.49 14.26
N ARG A 334 12.85 -14.28 13.42
CA ARG A 334 13.16 -12.97 12.82
C ARG A 334 11.99 -12.46 11.98
N THR A 335 11.37 -13.33 11.18
CA THR A 335 10.20 -12.97 10.37
C THR A 335 9.02 -12.56 11.27
N LYS A 336 8.67 -13.38 12.26
CA LYS A 336 7.58 -13.06 13.21
C LYS A 336 7.86 -11.77 13.97
N TRP A 337 9.10 -11.58 14.42
CA TRP A 337 9.52 -10.39 15.14
C TRP A 337 9.42 -9.13 14.27
N ALA A 338 9.99 -9.17 13.06
CA ALA A 338 9.96 -8.04 12.13
C ALA A 338 8.52 -7.63 11.74
N MET A 339 7.66 -8.61 11.47
CA MET A 339 6.24 -8.39 11.12
C MET A 339 5.38 -7.91 12.30
N SER A 340 5.93 -7.89 13.52
CA SER A 340 5.26 -7.34 14.71
C SER A 340 5.72 -5.91 15.06
N ARG A 341 6.73 -5.38 14.36
CA ARG A 341 7.23 -4.02 14.58
C ARG A 341 6.28 -2.99 13.97
N LYS A 342 6.08 -1.87 14.67
CA LYS A 342 5.29 -0.73 14.18
C LYS A 342 6.13 0.13 13.24
N ALA A 343 5.48 0.86 12.34
CA ALA A 343 6.09 1.92 11.53
C ALA A 343 7.37 1.51 10.76
N THR A 344 7.39 0.29 10.23
CA THR A 344 8.45 -0.19 9.36
C THR A 344 8.27 0.32 7.93
N ILE A 345 9.34 0.26 7.14
CA ILE A 345 9.30 0.49 5.70
C ILE A 345 9.58 -0.83 5.01
N GLU A 346 8.66 -1.26 4.15
CA GLU A 346 8.86 -2.38 3.24
C GLU A 346 9.35 -1.85 1.89
N LEU A 347 10.62 -2.09 1.58
CA LEU A 347 11.19 -1.77 0.28
C LEU A 347 11.08 -2.99 -0.63
N THR A 348 10.31 -2.89 -1.70
CA THR A 348 10.16 -4.00 -2.66
C THR A 348 11.03 -3.79 -3.88
N HIS A 349 11.90 -4.76 -4.16
CA HIS A 349 12.76 -4.78 -5.33
C HIS A 349 12.25 -5.83 -6.32
N ASN A 350 11.76 -5.38 -7.48
CA ASN A 350 11.51 -6.28 -8.61
C ASN A 350 12.83 -6.53 -9.34
N TRP A 351 13.18 -7.79 -9.51
CA TRP A 351 14.52 -8.15 -10.01
C TRP A 351 14.75 -7.68 -11.45
N GLY A 352 15.92 -7.12 -11.71
CA GLY A 352 16.32 -6.60 -13.02
C GLY A 352 16.01 -5.12 -13.23
N THR A 353 15.17 -4.50 -12.39
CA THR A 353 14.86 -3.07 -12.49
C THR A 353 16.10 -2.18 -12.34
N GLU A 354 17.11 -2.62 -11.59
CA GLU A 354 18.39 -1.94 -11.42
C GLU A 354 19.25 -1.89 -12.70
N SER A 355 18.97 -2.78 -13.66
CA SER A 355 19.73 -2.90 -14.92
C SER A 355 19.00 -2.29 -16.12
N ASP A 356 17.70 -2.02 -15.99
CA ASP A 356 16.90 -1.35 -17.01
C ASP A 356 17.07 0.19 -16.91
N PRO A 357 17.63 0.89 -17.91
CA PRO A 357 17.83 2.33 -17.84
C PRO A 357 16.54 3.16 -17.89
N ASP A 358 15.46 2.60 -18.48
CA ASP A 358 14.20 3.30 -18.71
C ASP A 358 13.21 3.11 -17.55
N GLN A 359 13.39 2.04 -16.76
CA GLN A 359 12.55 1.79 -15.59
C GLN A 359 12.76 2.87 -14.52
N LYS A 360 11.66 3.49 -14.08
CA LYS A 360 11.60 4.41 -12.94
C LYS A 360 10.28 4.22 -12.20
N TYR A 361 10.30 4.40 -10.88
CA TYR A 361 9.07 4.47 -10.11
C TYR A 361 8.55 5.91 -10.04
N HIS A 362 7.24 6.07 -9.96
CA HIS A 362 6.59 7.36 -9.76
C HIS A 362 6.40 7.59 -8.27
N THR A 363 6.72 8.80 -7.81
CA THR A 363 6.76 9.12 -6.38
C THR A 363 5.41 9.58 -5.82
N GLY A 364 4.43 9.86 -6.68
CA GLY A 364 3.12 10.41 -6.35
C GLY A 364 3.06 11.93 -6.21
N ASN A 365 4.20 12.64 -6.29
CA ASN A 365 4.30 14.11 -6.16
C ASN A 365 4.27 14.86 -7.50
N ALA A 366 3.71 14.24 -8.54
CA ALA A 366 3.42 14.83 -9.84
C ALA A 366 2.20 14.10 -10.43
N ASP A 367 1.60 14.61 -11.50
CA ASP A 367 0.47 13.93 -12.16
C ASP A 367 0.88 12.50 -12.62
N PRO A 368 0.11 11.43 -12.32
CA PRO A 368 -1.05 11.39 -11.42
C PRO A 368 -0.66 11.46 -9.94
N TRP A 369 -1.26 12.41 -9.23
CA TRP A 369 -1.01 12.61 -7.80
C TRP A 369 -1.54 11.45 -6.95
N GLY A 370 -0.84 11.13 -5.85
CA GLY A 370 -1.20 10.02 -4.97
C GLY A 370 -0.45 10.05 -3.65
N PHE A 371 0.42 9.07 -3.42
CA PHE A 371 1.33 9.06 -2.27
C PHE A 371 2.16 10.36 -2.23
N GLY A 372 2.35 10.91 -1.03
CA GLY A 372 3.13 12.14 -0.84
C GLY A 372 4.55 11.84 -0.36
N HIS A 373 4.67 11.43 0.90
CA HIS A 373 5.95 11.23 1.56
C HIS A 373 5.79 10.37 2.81
N ILE A 374 6.91 9.89 3.34
CA ILE A 374 7.03 9.48 4.74
C ILE A 374 7.63 10.64 5.56
N GLY A 375 7.42 10.65 6.87
CA GLY A 375 7.97 11.67 7.77
C GLY A 375 8.85 11.07 8.86
N ILE A 376 10.01 11.68 9.08
CA ILE A 376 10.97 11.32 10.12
C ILE A 376 11.09 12.48 11.11
N MET A 377 10.69 12.22 12.35
CA MET A 377 10.92 13.15 13.45
C MET A 377 12.38 13.07 13.89
N VAL A 378 13.03 14.22 13.98
CA VAL A 378 14.41 14.36 14.46
C VAL A 378 14.49 15.34 15.64
N PRO A 379 15.47 15.18 16.55
CA PRO A 379 15.66 16.13 17.65
C PRO A 379 16.04 17.55 17.20
N ASP A 380 16.76 17.67 16.07
CA ASP A 380 17.18 18.95 15.51
C ASP A 380 17.21 18.84 13.97
N VAL A 381 16.29 19.56 13.32
CA VAL A 381 16.13 19.56 11.87
C VAL A 381 17.35 20.18 11.18
N TYR A 382 17.94 21.24 11.73
CA TYR A 382 19.08 21.92 11.13
C TYR A 382 20.34 21.07 11.22
N ALA A 383 20.59 20.45 12.39
CA ALA A 383 21.73 19.55 12.56
C ALA A 383 21.61 18.30 11.65
N ALA A 384 20.41 17.72 11.55
CA ALA A 384 20.15 16.61 10.64
C ALA A 384 20.38 17.00 9.18
N CYS A 385 19.82 18.14 8.73
CA CYS A 385 19.97 18.61 7.36
C CYS A 385 21.42 18.96 7.01
N LYS A 386 22.17 19.59 7.93
CA LYS A 386 23.61 19.82 7.74
C LYS A 386 24.38 18.52 7.53
N ARG A 387 24.04 17.46 8.26
CA ARG A 387 24.62 16.13 8.04
C ARG A 387 24.23 15.57 6.67
N PHE A 388 22.97 15.68 6.27
CA PHE A 388 22.50 15.23 4.96
C PHE A 388 23.20 15.95 3.81
N GLU A 389 23.39 17.27 3.91
CA GLU A 389 24.16 18.06 2.94
C GLU A 389 25.62 17.57 2.84
N ASN A 390 26.29 17.33 3.97
CA ASN A 390 27.66 16.81 3.98
C ASN A 390 27.77 15.41 3.36
N LEU A 391 26.70 14.63 3.37
CA LEU A 391 26.61 13.32 2.74
C LEU A 391 26.16 13.39 1.27
N GLY A 392 25.90 14.59 0.73
CA GLY A 392 25.47 14.79 -0.65
C GLY A 392 24.04 14.34 -0.93
N VAL A 393 23.15 14.40 0.07
CA VAL A 393 21.73 14.06 -0.08
C VAL A 393 21.00 15.18 -0.83
N ASP A 394 20.13 14.80 -1.76
CA ASP A 394 19.29 15.73 -2.50
C ASP A 394 18.12 16.26 -1.66
N PHE A 395 17.86 17.56 -1.77
CA PHE A 395 16.75 18.23 -1.12
C PHE A 395 15.65 18.61 -2.12
N ILE A 396 14.40 18.46 -1.70
CA ILE A 396 13.25 19.15 -2.30
C ILE A 396 13.10 20.55 -1.69
N LYS A 397 13.28 20.64 -0.38
CA LYS A 397 13.15 21.88 0.39
C LYS A 397 14.11 21.83 1.59
N LYS A 398 14.94 22.85 1.74
CA LYS A 398 15.79 23.02 2.94
C LYS A 398 15.01 23.62 4.13
N PRO A 399 15.54 23.49 5.37
CA PRO A 399 14.86 24.00 6.57
C PRO A 399 14.45 25.47 6.49
N ASP A 400 15.27 26.30 5.85
CA ASP A 400 15.06 27.76 5.74
C ASP A 400 14.38 28.20 4.45
N GLU A 401 14.03 27.29 3.54
CA GLU A 401 13.35 27.63 2.29
C GLU A 401 11.83 27.72 2.47
N GLY A 402 11.16 28.59 1.71
CA GLY A 402 9.70 28.76 1.79
C GLY A 402 9.21 29.47 3.06
N ARG A 403 7.87 29.43 3.27
CA ARG A 403 7.20 30.11 4.40
C ARG A 403 7.39 29.38 5.73
N ILE A 404 7.30 28.04 5.71
CA ILE A 404 7.44 27.22 6.91
C ILE A 404 8.93 26.96 7.16
N LYS A 405 9.45 27.55 8.24
CA LYS A 405 10.84 27.37 8.70
C LYS A 405 10.96 26.16 9.62
N GLY A 406 12.16 25.61 9.73
CA GLY A 406 12.43 24.46 10.61
C GLY A 406 11.84 23.14 10.12
N LEU A 407 11.50 23.06 8.82
CA LEU A 407 10.97 21.87 8.15
C LEU A 407 11.71 21.62 6.84
N ALA A 408 12.10 20.38 6.55
CA ALA A 408 12.78 20.02 5.32
C ALA A 408 12.16 18.81 4.61
N PHE A 409 12.44 18.69 3.32
CA PHE A 409 12.14 17.51 2.52
C PHE A 409 13.39 17.08 1.76
N ILE A 410 13.79 15.82 1.94
CA ILE A 410 14.88 15.18 1.20
C ILE A 410 14.34 14.13 0.22
N LYS A 411 15.20 13.66 -0.69
CA LYS A 411 14.89 12.55 -1.59
C LYS A 411 15.67 11.29 -1.19
N ASP A 412 15.02 10.15 -1.32
CA ASP A 412 15.70 8.86 -1.40
C ASP A 412 16.30 8.64 -2.82
N PRO A 413 17.04 7.55 -3.06
CA PRO A 413 17.64 7.26 -4.37
C PRO A 413 16.64 7.08 -5.52
N ASP A 414 15.39 6.73 -5.22
CA ASP A 414 14.30 6.57 -6.18
C ASP A 414 13.49 7.88 -6.38
N GLY A 415 13.79 8.91 -5.57
CA GLY A 415 13.18 10.23 -5.63
C GLY A 415 11.98 10.42 -4.71
N TYR A 416 11.61 9.42 -3.89
CA TYR A 416 10.55 9.54 -2.90
C TYR A 416 10.89 10.62 -1.88
N TRP A 417 9.88 11.39 -1.50
CA TRP A 417 10.05 12.50 -0.58
C TRP A 417 10.03 11.98 0.86
N ILE A 418 10.93 12.51 1.67
CA ILE A 418 11.02 12.22 3.11
C ILE A 418 11.00 13.56 3.84
N GLU A 419 9.94 13.79 4.61
CA GLU A 419 9.81 14.95 5.48
C GLU A 419 10.71 14.79 6.70
N VAL A 420 11.41 15.85 7.07
CA VAL A 420 12.29 15.92 8.25
C VAL A 420 11.78 17.05 9.13
N PHE A 421 11.26 16.69 10.30
CA PHE A 421 10.54 17.62 11.17
C PHE A 421 10.88 17.39 12.65
N ASN A 422 10.48 18.34 13.49
CA ASN A 422 10.51 18.19 14.94
C ASN A 422 9.18 18.66 15.53
N ALA A 423 8.47 17.77 16.24
CA ALA A 423 7.15 18.05 16.80
C ALA A 423 7.11 19.28 17.72
N ASN A 424 8.23 19.63 18.37
CA ASN A 424 8.31 20.78 19.27
C ASN A 424 8.51 22.12 18.56
N THR A 425 8.92 22.12 17.29
CA THR A 425 9.23 23.36 16.54
C THR A 425 8.37 23.54 15.29
N SER A 426 7.68 22.50 14.83
CA SER A 426 6.93 22.51 13.56
C SER A 426 5.52 23.11 13.66
N CYS A 427 5.11 23.56 14.84
CA CYS A 427 3.75 24.03 15.14
C CYS A 427 3.65 25.49 15.59
N ASN A 428 4.72 26.29 15.47
CA ASN A 428 4.74 27.70 15.88
C ASN A 428 4.73 28.66 14.70
#